data_AF-A0A1H5MFU9-F1
#
_entry.id   AF-A0A1H5MFU9-F1
#
_cell.length_a   1.000
_cell.length_b   1.000
_cell.length_c   1.000
_cell.angle_alpha   90.00
_cell.angle_beta   90.00
_cell.angle_gamma   90.00
#
_symmetry.space_group_name_H-M   'P 1'
#
loop_
_entity.id
_entity.type
_entity.pdbx_description
1 polymer ?
#
loop_
_entity_poly.entity_id
_entity_poly.type
_entity_poly.pdbx_seq_one_letter_code
_entity_poly.pdbx_strand_id
1 'polypeptide(L)'
;MANATNACEPEASRQVDGTYKNHAPVQREGLRKMVRIMWNMIFHKPRNTRPAAAVPVQRLSHDALIAAPNHSVYRLGHSTVLLKLRDKFWITDPVFAERASPVQWAGPKRFHQPPISLDELPPIEAVILSHDHYDHLDYEAVLKLADKTHYFLAPLGVGDTLIKWGVDAGKVRQLDWWQDTEVAGIQFIATPSQHFSGRGLFDGNSTLWASWVIIDGDTRVFFSGDSGYFDGFKRIGEQHGPFDLTLMETGAYNVEWPHVHMQPEQTLQAHIDLRGRWLLPIHNGTFDLSMHAWFEPFDRILALAWERSVSITTPQMGEAFNVMYPQRGSAWWLGMEDEIDQVTVQNA
;
A
#
# COMPACT_ATOMS: atom_id res chain seq x y z
N MET A 1 -16.31 -10.24 42.17
CA MET A 1 -15.62 -10.90 41.04
C MET A 1 -16.52 -10.74 39.82
N ALA A 2 -16.30 -9.67 39.05
CA ALA A 2 -16.95 -9.49 37.76
C ALA A 2 -15.93 -9.87 36.69
N ASN A 3 -16.26 -10.86 35.89
CA ASN A 3 -15.40 -11.40 34.84
C ASN A 3 -15.08 -10.30 33.82
N ALA A 4 -13.81 -9.89 33.81
CA ALA A 4 -13.18 -9.36 32.62
C ALA A 4 -12.99 -10.51 31.62
N THR A 5 -13.19 -10.18 30.33
CA THR A 5 -12.87 -10.88 29.07
C THR A 5 -14.10 -11.21 28.21
N ASN A 6 -14.69 -10.18 27.61
CA ASN A 6 -15.29 -10.31 26.28
C ASN A 6 -14.29 -9.75 25.27
N ALA A 7 -13.17 -10.44 25.07
CA ALA A 7 -12.43 -10.29 23.83
C ALA A 7 -13.29 -10.96 22.76
N CYS A 8 -14.12 -10.17 22.07
CA CYS A 8 -14.91 -10.64 20.92
C CYS A 8 -13.98 -11.44 19.99
N GLU A 9 -14.33 -12.62 19.49
CA GLU A 9 -13.45 -13.44 18.64
C GLU A 9 -13.10 -12.73 17.31
N PRO A 10 -12.00 -13.11 16.62
CA PRO A 10 -11.66 -12.54 15.32
C PRO A 10 -12.77 -12.85 14.33
N GLU A 11 -13.42 -11.81 13.80
CA GLU A 11 -14.58 -11.99 12.93
C GLU A 11 -14.16 -12.07 11.46
N ALA A 12 -14.58 -13.13 10.77
CA ALA A 12 -14.41 -13.30 9.33
C ALA A 12 -15.04 -12.14 8.53
N SER A 13 -14.76 -12.07 7.22
CA SER A 13 -15.41 -11.06 6.38
C SER A 13 -16.92 -11.31 6.30
N ARG A 14 -17.67 -10.22 6.16
CA ARG A 14 -19.13 -10.28 5.97
C ARG A 14 -19.45 -10.16 4.49
N GLN A 15 -20.24 -11.11 3.98
CA GLN A 15 -20.76 -11.07 2.62
C GLN A 15 -22.30 -11.04 2.64
N VAL A 16 -22.89 -10.13 1.87
CA VAL A 16 -24.34 -10.00 1.69
C VAL A 16 -24.62 -9.83 0.20
N ASP A 17 -25.47 -10.70 -0.34
CA ASP A 17 -25.85 -10.72 -1.77
C ASP A 17 -24.65 -10.71 -2.73
N GLY A 18 -23.62 -11.49 -2.42
CA GLY A 18 -22.39 -11.57 -3.21
C GLY A 18 -21.45 -10.37 -3.07
N THR A 19 -21.73 -9.42 -2.16
CA THR A 19 -20.88 -8.25 -1.92
C THR A 19 -20.28 -8.24 -0.51
N TYR A 20 -18.99 -7.95 -0.41
CA TYR A 20 -18.28 -7.81 0.86
C TYR A 20 -18.61 -6.49 1.56
N LYS A 21 -18.55 -6.50 2.90
CA LYS A 21 -18.86 -5.35 3.78
C LYS A 21 -17.77 -5.16 4.82
N ASN A 22 -17.49 -3.89 5.12
CA ASN A 22 -16.70 -3.50 6.29
C ASN A 22 -17.42 -3.89 7.60
N HIS A 23 -16.66 -4.18 8.65
CA HIS A 23 -17.22 -4.38 10.00
C HIS A 23 -17.82 -3.09 10.56
N ALA A 24 -17.10 -1.97 10.37
CA ALA A 24 -17.61 -0.64 10.68
C ALA A 24 -18.46 -0.11 9.52
N PRO A 25 -19.61 0.55 9.80
CA PRO A 25 -20.45 1.11 8.75
C PRO A 25 -19.70 2.20 7.96
N VAL A 26 -19.51 1.98 6.66
CA VAL A 26 -19.07 3.03 5.74
C VAL A 26 -20.31 3.63 5.08
N GLN A 27 -20.49 4.95 5.20
CA GLN A 27 -21.56 5.63 4.48
C GLN A 27 -21.27 5.52 2.98
N ARG A 28 -22.12 4.79 2.25
CA ARG A 28 -22.05 4.77 0.79
C ARG A 28 -22.47 6.13 0.26
N GLU A 29 -21.55 6.74 -0.47
CA GLU A 29 -21.77 8.02 -1.15
C GLU A 29 -22.87 7.87 -2.21
N GLY A 30 -23.84 8.78 -2.19
CA GLY A 30 -24.88 8.81 -3.22
C GLY A 30 -24.31 9.19 -4.59
N LEU A 31 -24.96 8.73 -5.68
CA LEU A 31 -24.53 8.99 -7.07
C LEU A 31 -24.22 10.47 -7.34
N ARG A 32 -25.03 11.39 -6.79
CA ARG A 32 -24.81 12.84 -6.91
C ARG A 32 -23.47 13.30 -6.33
N LYS A 33 -23.07 12.78 -5.17
CA LYS A 33 -21.79 13.13 -4.53
C LYS A 33 -20.62 12.53 -5.31
N MET A 34 -20.75 11.29 -5.80
CA MET A 34 -19.74 10.68 -6.67
C MET A 34 -19.50 11.50 -7.95
N VAL A 35 -20.57 11.93 -8.63
CA VAL A 35 -20.47 12.80 -9.82
C VAL A 35 -19.82 14.14 -9.48
N ARG A 36 -20.16 14.74 -8.34
CA ARG A 36 -19.54 15.99 -7.86
C ARG A 36 -18.04 15.81 -7.58
N ILE A 37 -17.64 14.73 -6.93
CA ILE A 37 -16.23 14.41 -6.66
C ILE A 37 -15.47 14.27 -7.99
N MET A 38 -16.00 13.48 -8.93
CA MET A 38 -15.40 13.30 -10.25
C MET A 38 -15.28 14.61 -11.01
N TRP A 39 -16.32 15.45 -11.00
CA TRP A 39 -16.28 16.80 -11.59
C TRP A 39 -15.18 17.66 -10.98
N ASN A 40 -15.05 17.66 -9.65
CA ASN A 40 -14.01 18.43 -8.96
C ASN A 40 -12.60 17.91 -9.28
N MET A 41 -12.40 16.60 -9.34
CA MET A 41 -11.12 16.02 -9.73
C MET A 41 -10.71 16.36 -11.18
N ILE A 42 -11.68 16.58 -12.08
CA ILE A 42 -11.39 16.94 -13.47
C ILE A 42 -11.17 18.45 -13.64
N PHE A 43 -12.03 19.28 -13.04
CA PHE A 43 -12.09 20.72 -13.33
C PHE A 43 -11.55 21.63 -12.24
N HIS A 44 -11.41 21.15 -11.00
CA HIS A 44 -11.00 21.95 -9.84
C HIS A 44 -9.77 21.39 -9.13
N LYS A 45 -8.97 20.58 -9.82
CA LYS A 45 -7.79 19.95 -9.25
C LYS A 45 -6.69 20.99 -8.96
N PRO A 46 -6.13 21.04 -7.73
CA PRO A 46 -5.07 21.99 -7.42
C PRO A 46 -3.82 21.76 -8.28
N ARG A 47 -3.08 22.85 -8.57
CA ARG A 47 -1.94 22.82 -9.50
C ARG A 47 -0.75 22.01 -9.00
N ASN A 48 -0.61 21.86 -7.67
CA ASN A 48 0.49 21.17 -7.00
C ASN A 48 0.17 19.70 -6.67
N THR A 49 -0.89 19.14 -7.24
CA THR A 49 -1.24 17.70 -7.13
C THR A 49 -0.25 16.78 -7.88
N ARG A 50 0.62 17.36 -8.71
CA ARG A 50 1.70 16.67 -9.42
C ARG A 50 3.03 17.41 -9.21
N PRO A 51 4.16 16.70 -9.16
CA PRO A 51 5.47 17.33 -9.06
C PRO A 51 5.81 18.09 -10.34
N ALA A 52 6.40 19.27 -10.17
CA ALA A 52 6.91 20.08 -11.29
C ALA A 52 8.30 19.62 -11.75
N ALA A 53 9.12 19.10 -10.82
CA ALA A 53 10.42 18.49 -11.08
C ALA A 53 10.33 16.95 -11.09
N ALA A 54 11.35 16.29 -11.61
CA ALA A 54 11.41 14.83 -11.61
C ALA A 54 11.60 14.30 -10.18
N VAL A 55 10.76 13.35 -9.76
CA VAL A 55 10.93 12.67 -8.46
C VAL A 55 12.23 11.86 -8.49
N PRO A 56 13.11 11.98 -7.49
CA PRO A 56 14.36 11.23 -7.45
C PRO A 56 14.06 9.73 -7.33
N VAL A 57 14.68 8.95 -8.21
CA VAL A 57 14.59 7.48 -8.25
C VAL A 57 15.99 6.90 -8.28
N GLN A 58 16.31 6.08 -7.28
CA GLN A 58 17.52 5.30 -7.25
C GLN A 58 17.32 4.01 -8.05
N ARG A 59 17.99 3.92 -9.20
CA ARG A 59 17.92 2.72 -10.05
C ARG A 59 18.45 1.50 -9.28
N LEU A 60 17.70 0.41 -9.34
CA LEU A 60 18.07 -0.89 -8.82
C LEU A 60 18.52 -1.80 -9.97
N SER A 61 19.44 -2.72 -9.67
CA SER A 61 19.83 -3.80 -10.58
C SER A 61 19.57 -5.15 -9.94
N HIS A 62 19.35 -6.17 -10.78
CA HIS A 62 19.18 -7.55 -10.35
C HIS A 62 20.29 -7.97 -9.37
N ASP A 63 21.55 -7.78 -9.75
CA ASP A 63 22.69 -8.25 -8.95
C ASP A 63 22.82 -7.50 -7.61
N ALA A 64 22.46 -6.21 -7.57
CA ALA A 64 22.43 -5.46 -6.31
C ALA A 64 21.35 -5.99 -5.36
N LEU A 65 20.19 -6.39 -5.89
CA LEU A 65 19.14 -7.03 -5.09
C LEU A 65 19.58 -8.41 -4.57
N ILE A 66 20.18 -9.24 -5.42
CA ILE A 66 20.72 -10.55 -5.02
C ILE A 66 21.77 -10.39 -3.93
N ALA A 67 22.69 -9.43 -4.05
CA ALA A 67 23.76 -9.17 -3.08
C ALA A 67 23.31 -8.49 -1.78
N ALA A 68 22.10 -7.92 -1.74
CA ALA A 68 21.59 -7.21 -0.56
C ALA A 68 21.47 -8.13 0.67
N PRO A 69 21.63 -7.63 1.90
CA PRO A 69 21.42 -8.44 3.10
C PRO A 69 19.94 -8.82 3.28
N ASN A 70 19.67 -9.85 4.08
CA ASN A 70 18.30 -10.14 4.53
C ASN A 70 17.71 -8.98 5.33
N HIS A 71 16.38 -8.91 5.34
CA HIS A 71 15.57 -7.81 5.88
C HIS A 71 15.72 -6.48 5.14
N SER A 72 16.19 -6.51 3.89
CA SER A 72 16.21 -5.32 3.03
C SER A 72 14.81 -5.02 2.48
N VAL A 73 14.48 -3.74 2.39
CA VAL A 73 13.20 -3.19 1.94
C VAL A 73 13.50 -2.14 0.87
N TYR A 74 12.76 -2.20 -0.22
CA TYR A 74 12.85 -1.25 -1.32
C TYR A 74 11.46 -0.79 -1.69
N ARG A 75 11.25 0.53 -1.63
CA ARG A 75 10.02 1.13 -2.13
C ARG A 75 10.12 1.33 -3.63
N LEU A 76 9.29 0.66 -4.43
CA LEU A 76 9.34 0.76 -5.90
C LEU A 76 8.38 1.82 -6.46
N GLY A 77 7.46 2.29 -5.63
CA GLY A 77 6.47 3.32 -5.96
C GLY A 77 5.12 2.97 -5.34
N HIS A 78 4.35 4.00 -4.97
CA HIS A 78 3.01 3.85 -4.43
C HIS A 78 2.98 2.91 -3.21
N SER A 79 2.26 1.78 -3.32
CA SER A 79 2.20 0.68 -2.34
C SER A 79 3.00 -0.56 -2.75
N THR A 80 3.80 -0.46 -3.82
CA THR A 80 4.72 -1.51 -4.25
C THR A 80 6.00 -1.48 -3.44
N VAL A 81 6.18 -2.47 -2.57
CA VAL A 81 7.37 -2.64 -1.72
C VAL A 81 7.96 -4.03 -1.97
N LEU A 82 9.25 -4.08 -2.27
CA LEU A 82 10.03 -5.31 -2.41
C LEU A 82 10.78 -5.58 -1.10
N LEU A 83 10.58 -6.76 -0.53
CA LEU A 83 11.21 -7.23 0.70
C LEU A 83 12.16 -8.40 0.37
N LYS A 84 13.38 -8.38 0.91
CA LYS A 84 14.27 -9.54 0.91
C LYS A 84 14.25 -10.19 2.30
N LEU A 85 13.65 -11.37 2.41
CA LEU A 85 13.53 -12.14 3.66
C LEU A 85 13.94 -13.58 3.38
N ARG A 86 14.79 -14.17 4.23
CA ARG A 86 15.32 -15.54 4.10
C ARG A 86 15.92 -15.84 2.72
N ASP A 87 16.66 -14.88 2.19
CA ASP A 87 17.29 -14.89 0.86
C ASP A 87 16.31 -15.06 -0.32
N LYS A 88 15.04 -14.73 -0.07
CA LYS A 88 13.94 -14.73 -1.04
C LYS A 88 13.32 -13.35 -1.15
N PHE A 89 12.61 -13.10 -2.26
CA PHE A 89 11.98 -11.81 -2.53
C PHE A 89 10.46 -11.90 -2.45
N TRP A 90 9.86 -10.88 -1.84
CA TRP A 90 8.42 -10.75 -1.66
C TRP A 90 8.01 -9.36 -2.11
N ILE A 91 6.89 -9.22 -2.81
CA ILE A 91 6.46 -7.93 -3.34
C ILE A 91 5.00 -7.67 -3.03
N THR A 92 4.70 -6.50 -2.46
CA THR A 92 3.33 -6.05 -2.21
C THR A 92 2.79 -5.31 -3.42
N ASP A 93 1.52 -5.49 -3.77
CA ASP A 93 0.74 -4.71 -4.74
C ASP A 93 1.57 -4.17 -5.93
N PRO A 94 2.14 -5.06 -6.79
CA PRO A 94 3.09 -4.66 -7.81
C PRO A 94 2.43 -3.92 -8.96
N VAL A 95 2.63 -2.61 -9.04
CA VAL A 95 2.11 -1.76 -10.12
C VAL A 95 3.23 -1.11 -10.93
N PHE A 96 3.38 -1.59 -12.17
CA PHE A 96 4.42 -1.18 -13.10
C PHE A 96 3.86 -0.42 -14.30
N ALA A 97 2.54 -0.43 -14.50
CA ALA A 97 1.86 0.35 -15.52
C ALA A 97 2.15 1.85 -15.44
N GLU A 98 2.07 2.53 -16.57
CA GLU A 98 2.22 3.99 -16.65
C GLU A 98 1.01 4.71 -16.01
N ARG A 99 -0.18 4.11 -16.12
CA ARG A 99 -1.41 4.62 -15.53
C ARG A 99 -2.14 3.58 -14.69
N ALA A 100 -2.60 4.03 -13.52
CA ALA A 100 -3.54 3.30 -12.67
C ALA A 100 -4.98 3.44 -13.23
N SER A 101 -5.26 2.73 -14.32
CA SER A 101 -6.50 2.89 -15.08
C SER A 101 -6.82 1.64 -15.91
N PRO A 102 -8.10 1.36 -16.22
CA PRO A 102 -8.47 0.33 -17.19
C PRO A 102 -7.89 0.58 -18.59
N VAL A 103 -7.51 1.82 -18.89
CA VAL A 103 -6.99 2.23 -20.20
C VAL A 103 -5.72 3.08 -20.04
N GLN A 104 -4.75 2.90 -20.93
CA GLN A 104 -3.46 3.63 -20.83
C GLN A 104 -3.50 5.06 -21.43
N TRP A 105 -4.59 5.45 -22.08
CA TRP A 105 -4.76 6.80 -22.65
C TRP A 105 -5.47 7.79 -21.71
N ALA A 106 -6.07 7.32 -20.61
CA ALA A 106 -6.77 8.14 -19.62
C ALA A 106 -6.55 7.64 -18.19
N GLY A 107 -6.82 8.47 -17.20
CA GLY A 107 -6.66 8.16 -15.78
C GLY A 107 -5.29 8.56 -15.19
N PRO A 108 -5.07 8.32 -13.89
CA PRO A 108 -3.89 8.79 -13.17
C PRO A 108 -2.58 8.25 -13.76
N LYS A 109 -1.73 9.14 -14.28
CA LYS A 109 -0.38 8.82 -14.76
C LYS A 109 0.64 8.97 -13.64
N ARG A 110 1.54 7.99 -13.51
CA ARG A 110 2.62 7.99 -12.51
C ARG A 110 3.59 9.17 -12.68
N PHE A 111 4.22 9.60 -11.59
CA PHE A 111 5.20 10.69 -11.56
C PHE A 111 6.60 10.26 -12.01
N HIS A 112 6.95 9.01 -11.73
CA HIS A 112 8.25 8.43 -11.99
C HIS A 112 8.10 6.98 -12.42
N GLN A 113 9.05 6.44 -13.18
CA GLN A 113 9.08 5.00 -13.47
C GLN A 113 9.52 4.21 -12.22
N PRO A 114 9.15 2.92 -12.09
CA PRO A 114 9.72 2.05 -11.07
C PRO A 114 11.26 2.03 -11.18
N PRO A 115 11.99 1.84 -10.06
CA PRO A 115 13.45 1.84 -10.05
C PRO A 115 14.09 0.63 -10.75
N ILE A 116 13.29 -0.37 -11.13
CA ILE A 116 13.71 -1.59 -11.83
C ILE A 116 12.57 -2.06 -12.75
N SER A 117 12.89 -2.73 -13.85
CA SER A 117 11.88 -3.35 -14.71
C SER A 117 11.40 -4.70 -14.15
N LEU A 118 10.22 -5.16 -14.57
CA LEU A 118 9.73 -6.51 -14.23
C LEU A 118 10.66 -7.62 -14.71
N ASP A 119 11.36 -7.41 -15.83
CA ASP A 119 12.27 -8.39 -16.42
C ASP A 119 13.56 -8.52 -15.60
N GLU A 120 14.04 -7.41 -15.03
CA GLU A 120 15.22 -7.35 -14.16
C GLU A 120 14.92 -7.75 -12.70
N LEU A 121 13.65 -7.93 -12.30
CA LEU A 121 13.33 -8.43 -10.97
C LEU A 121 13.90 -9.84 -10.76
N PRO A 122 14.48 -10.12 -9.57
CA PRO A 122 14.89 -11.46 -9.18
C PRO A 122 13.65 -12.38 -9.06
N PRO A 123 13.85 -13.71 -8.96
CA PRO A 123 12.75 -14.63 -8.67
C PRO A 123 11.97 -14.21 -7.41
N ILE A 124 10.66 -14.17 -7.52
CA ILE A 124 9.76 -13.74 -6.45
C ILE A 124 9.15 -14.97 -5.79
N GLU A 125 9.26 -15.08 -4.47
CA GLU A 125 8.62 -16.19 -3.75
C GLU A 125 7.12 -15.99 -3.67
N ALA A 126 6.65 -14.81 -3.26
CA ALA A 126 5.25 -14.46 -3.43
C ALA A 126 4.98 -12.98 -3.71
N VAL A 127 3.93 -12.78 -4.50
CA VAL A 127 3.24 -11.49 -4.64
C VAL A 127 2.12 -11.45 -3.59
N ILE A 128 2.03 -10.33 -2.86
CA ILE A 128 1.06 -10.11 -1.78
C ILE A 128 0.12 -9.01 -2.23
N LEU A 129 -1.17 -9.34 -2.37
CA LEU A 129 -2.20 -8.43 -2.89
C LEU A 129 -3.15 -7.98 -1.78
N SER A 130 -3.41 -6.68 -1.68
CA SER A 130 -4.35 -6.14 -0.69
C SER A 130 -5.79 -6.11 -1.19
N HIS A 131 -6.03 -5.67 -2.43
CA HIS A 131 -7.36 -5.55 -3.02
C HIS A 131 -7.27 -5.36 -4.55
N ASP A 132 -8.41 -5.17 -5.24
CA ASP A 132 -8.48 -5.21 -6.71
C ASP A 132 -8.44 -3.85 -7.43
N HIS A 133 -8.17 -2.72 -6.78
CA HIS A 133 -8.10 -1.43 -7.49
C HIS A 133 -6.93 -1.36 -8.47
N TYR A 134 -7.02 -0.47 -9.47
CA TYR A 134 -6.05 -0.42 -10.58
C TYR A 134 -4.63 0.01 -10.16
N ASP A 135 -4.49 0.72 -9.06
CA ASP A 135 -3.23 1.15 -8.46
C ASP A 135 -2.66 0.13 -7.45
N HIS A 136 -3.33 -1.00 -7.24
CA HIS A 136 -2.87 -2.10 -6.40
C HIS A 136 -2.80 -3.46 -7.13
N LEU A 137 -3.64 -3.64 -8.16
CA LEU A 137 -3.72 -4.83 -8.98
C LEU A 137 -3.56 -4.48 -10.46
N ASP A 138 -2.32 -4.56 -10.93
CA ASP A 138 -1.93 -4.31 -12.31
C ASP A 138 -1.94 -5.62 -13.13
N TYR A 139 -2.82 -5.67 -14.14
CA TYR A 139 -3.01 -6.82 -15.02
C TYR A 139 -1.71 -7.24 -15.71
N GLU A 140 -0.98 -6.28 -16.30
CA GLU A 140 0.23 -6.57 -17.07
C GLU A 140 1.38 -7.02 -16.15
N ALA A 141 1.47 -6.41 -14.96
CA ALA A 141 2.43 -6.85 -13.96
C ALA A 141 2.16 -8.27 -13.48
N VAL A 142 0.90 -8.61 -13.20
CA VAL A 142 0.51 -9.97 -12.79
C VAL A 142 0.89 -11.00 -13.85
N LEU A 143 0.57 -10.76 -15.13
CA LEU A 143 0.90 -11.70 -16.20
C LEU A 143 2.41 -11.92 -16.35
N LYS A 144 3.20 -10.84 -16.31
CA LYS A 144 4.66 -10.95 -16.38
C LYS A 144 5.27 -11.63 -15.15
N LEU A 145 4.70 -11.40 -13.98
CA LEU A 145 5.16 -12.02 -12.74
C LEU A 145 4.73 -13.48 -12.61
N ALA A 146 3.68 -13.92 -13.32
CA ALA A 146 3.17 -15.29 -13.22
C ALA A 146 4.25 -16.35 -13.46
N ASP A 147 5.23 -16.08 -14.35
CA ASP A 147 6.34 -16.98 -14.65
C ASP A 147 7.52 -16.86 -13.67
N LYS A 148 7.68 -15.71 -13.02
CA LYS A 148 8.78 -15.40 -12.06
C LYS A 148 8.41 -15.67 -10.61
N THR A 149 7.14 -15.93 -10.34
CA THR A 149 6.58 -16.03 -8.98
C THR A 149 6.15 -17.45 -8.64
N HIS A 150 6.44 -17.88 -7.40
CA HIS A 150 5.95 -19.16 -6.87
C HIS A 150 4.51 -19.08 -6.36
N TYR A 151 4.14 -18.03 -5.62
CA TYR A 151 2.79 -17.87 -5.08
C TYR A 151 2.20 -16.47 -5.24
N PHE A 152 0.88 -16.39 -5.37
CA PHE A 152 0.11 -15.16 -5.18
C PHE A 152 -0.74 -15.30 -3.93
N LEU A 153 -0.50 -14.44 -2.95
CA LEU A 153 -1.31 -14.33 -1.73
C LEU A 153 -2.31 -13.21 -1.93
N ALA A 154 -3.59 -13.53 -1.86
CA ALA A 154 -4.66 -12.60 -2.20
C ALA A 154 -5.85 -12.75 -1.25
N PRO A 155 -6.65 -11.71 -1.04
CA PRO A 155 -7.95 -11.86 -0.38
C PRO A 155 -8.93 -12.61 -1.30
N LEU A 156 -10.02 -13.12 -0.72
CA LEU A 156 -11.09 -13.82 -1.46
C LEU A 156 -11.60 -13.01 -2.67
N GLY A 157 -11.84 -13.68 -3.80
CA GLY A 157 -12.32 -13.09 -5.05
C GLY A 157 -11.22 -12.43 -5.90
N VAL A 158 -10.15 -11.88 -5.28
CA VAL A 158 -8.99 -11.38 -6.03
C VAL A 158 -8.25 -12.55 -6.68
N GLY A 159 -8.05 -13.66 -5.96
CA GLY A 159 -7.40 -14.83 -6.56
C GLY A 159 -8.21 -15.47 -7.68
N ASP A 160 -9.54 -15.44 -7.63
CA ASP A 160 -10.40 -15.87 -8.75
C ASP A 160 -10.15 -15.00 -9.99
N THR A 161 -9.92 -13.69 -9.79
CA THR A 161 -9.54 -12.76 -10.85
C THR A 161 -8.17 -13.11 -11.44
N LEU A 162 -7.19 -13.47 -10.62
CA LEU A 162 -5.86 -13.91 -11.09
C LEU A 162 -5.96 -15.17 -11.94
N ILE A 163 -6.72 -16.17 -11.49
CA ILE A 163 -6.93 -17.43 -12.22
C ILE A 163 -7.60 -17.16 -13.56
N LYS A 164 -8.62 -16.29 -13.57
CA LYS A 164 -9.28 -15.85 -14.81
C LYS A 164 -8.32 -15.15 -15.78
N TRP A 165 -7.31 -14.45 -15.28
CA TRP A 165 -6.28 -13.82 -16.11
C TRP A 165 -5.25 -14.81 -16.65
N GLY A 166 -5.21 -16.05 -16.14
CA GLY A 166 -4.33 -17.11 -16.61
C GLY A 166 -3.22 -17.49 -15.64
N VAL A 167 -3.25 -16.98 -14.40
CA VAL A 167 -2.35 -17.47 -13.34
C VAL A 167 -2.76 -18.90 -12.98
N ASP A 168 -1.78 -19.81 -12.88
CA ASP A 168 -2.03 -21.19 -12.43
C ASP A 168 -2.68 -21.19 -11.03
N ALA A 169 -3.83 -21.84 -10.91
CA ALA A 169 -4.58 -21.97 -9.66
C ALA A 169 -3.74 -22.59 -8.53
N GLY A 170 -2.78 -23.47 -8.85
CA GLY A 170 -1.86 -24.05 -7.88
C GLY A 170 -0.91 -23.03 -7.22
N LYS A 171 -0.73 -21.86 -7.83
CA LYS A 171 0.08 -20.75 -7.28
C LYS A 171 -0.75 -19.79 -6.42
N VAL A 172 -2.08 -19.81 -6.50
CA VAL A 172 -2.93 -18.81 -5.86
C VAL A 172 -3.41 -19.30 -4.49
N ARG A 173 -3.14 -18.52 -3.44
CA ARG A 173 -3.66 -18.74 -2.09
C ARG A 173 -4.59 -17.60 -1.73
N GLN A 174 -5.88 -17.90 -1.66
CA GLN A 174 -6.92 -16.93 -1.27
C GLN A 174 -7.24 -17.07 0.21
N LEU A 175 -7.29 -15.93 0.92
CA LEU A 175 -7.52 -15.89 2.36
C LEU A 175 -8.67 -14.93 2.70
N ASP A 176 -9.51 -15.35 3.64
CA ASP A 176 -10.44 -14.47 4.34
C ASP A 176 -9.72 -13.74 5.49
N TRP A 177 -10.35 -12.74 6.09
CA TRP A 177 -9.85 -12.08 7.28
C TRP A 177 -9.62 -13.09 8.42
N TRP A 178 -8.48 -12.93 9.08
CA TRP A 178 -7.92 -13.77 10.13
C TRP A 178 -7.51 -15.18 9.70
N GLN A 179 -7.61 -15.51 8.41
CA GLN A 179 -6.99 -16.73 7.88
C GLN A 179 -5.52 -16.50 7.61
N ASP A 180 -4.75 -17.55 7.79
CA ASP A 180 -3.31 -17.53 7.60
C ASP A 180 -2.80 -18.62 6.64
N THR A 181 -1.59 -18.40 6.15
CA THR A 181 -0.85 -19.37 5.36
C THR A 181 0.64 -19.24 5.61
N GLU A 182 1.39 -20.32 5.41
CA GLU A 182 2.85 -20.29 5.52
C GLU A 182 3.50 -20.54 4.15
N VAL A 183 4.42 -19.67 3.76
CA VAL A 183 5.23 -19.81 2.55
C VAL A 183 6.70 -19.67 2.92
N ALA A 184 7.51 -20.67 2.59
CA ALA A 184 8.95 -20.66 2.84
C ALA A 184 9.35 -20.31 4.29
N GLY A 185 8.54 -20.74 5.27
CA GLY A 185 8.77 -20.50 6.69
C GLY A 185 8.31 -19.12 7.21
N ILE A 186 7.71 -18.29 6.37
CA ILE A 186 7.10 -17.00 6.74
C ILE A 186 5.59 -17.19 6.82
N GLN A 187 5.00 -16.76 7.93
CA GLN A 187 3.56 -16.76 8.13
C GLN A 187 2.96 -15.47 7.61
N PHE A 188 1.88 -15.59 6.84
CA PHE A 188 1.09 -14.49 6.31
C PHE A 188 -0.34 -14.62 6.81
N ILE A 189 -0.87 -13.56 7.41
CA ILE A 189 -2.24 -13.53 7.92
C ILE A 189 -2.95 -12.37 7.23
N ALA A 190 -4.04 -12.66 6.52
CA ALA A 190 -4.88 -11.63 5.95
C ALA A 190 -5.70 -11.02 7.08
N THR A 191 -5.54 -9.73 7.36
CA THR A 191 -6.26 -9.03 8.42
C THR A 191 -7.24 -8.01 7.85
N PRO A 192 -8.29 -7.62 8.61
CA PRO A 192 -9.26 -6.65 8.12
C PRO A 192 -8.64 -5.32 7.68
N SER A 193 -9.34 -4.63 6.77
CA SER A 193 -9.13 -3.24 6.40
C SER A 193 -10.51 -2.56 6.23
N GLN A 194 -10.58 -1.24 6.37
CA GLN A 194 -11.78 -0.46 6.08
C GLN A 194 -11.70 0.17 4.69
N HIS A 195 -12.03 -0.60 3.65
CA HIS A 195 -11.94 -0.15 2.26
C HIS A 195 -13.09 -0.68 1.41
N PHE A 196 -12.92 -0.73 0.09
CA PHE A 196 -13.88 -1.29 -0.85
C PHE A 196 -13.13 -1.92 -2.03
N SER A 197 -13.86 -2.48 -3.00
CA SER A 197 -13.26 -3.03 -4.21
C SER A 197 -14.12 -2.73 -5.43
N GLY A 198 -13.55 -2.93 -6.62
CA GLY A 198 -14.24 -2.79 -7.91
C GLY A 198 -13.34 -2.23 -8.99
N ARG A 199 -13.47 -2.78 -10.20
CA ARG A 199 -12.70 -2.40 -11.39
C ARG A 199 -13.60 -1.92 -12.54
N GLY A 200 -14.91 -2.06 -12.42
CA GLY A 200 -15.91 -1.70 -13.42
C GLY A 200 -17.14 -1.04 -12.81
N LEU A 201 -18.21 -0.95 -13.60
CA LEU A 201 -19.45 -0.27 -13.19
C LEU A 201 -20.36 -1.14 -12.30
N PHE A 202 -20.16 -2.47 -12.30
CA PHE A 202 -21.10 -3.43 -11.71
C PHE A 202 -20.44 -4.49 -10.81
N ASP A 203 -19.16 -4.33 -10.48
CA ASP A 203 -18.38 -5.28 -9.69
C ASP A 203 -17.97 -4.73 -8.31
N GLY A 204 -18.56 -3.60 -7.90
CA GLY A 204 -18.27 -2.96 -6.63
C GLY A 204 -18.48 -3.88 -5.43
N ASN A 205 -17.42 -4.08 -4.65
CA ASN A 205 -17.33 -4.98 -3.50
C ASN A 205 -17.53 -6.48 -3.82
N SER A 206 -17.33 -6.90 -5.07
CA SER A 206 -17.43 -8.32 -5.45
C SER A 206 -16.24 -9.17 -4.98
N THR A 207 -15.11 -8.52 -4.69
CA THR A 207 -13.89 -9.11 -4.12
C THR A 207 -13.62 -8.56 -2.73
N LEU A 208 -12.89 -9.30 -1.90
CA LEU A 208 -12.47 -8.85 -0.57
C LEU A 208 -11.22 -7.95 -0.66
N TRP A 209 -11.04 -7.09 0.34
CA TRP A 209 -9.84 -6.29 0.58
C TRP A 209 -9.24 -6.67 1.93
N ALA A 210 -7.92 -6.64 2.08
CA ALA A 210 -7.23 -7.03 3.30
C ALA A 210 -5.96 -6.21 3.52
N SER A 211 -5.61 -6.05 4.80
CA SER A 211 -4.24 -5.79 5.24
C SER A 211 -3.52 -7.11 5.49
N TRP A 212 -2.21 -7.08 5.68
CA TRP A 212 -1.40 -8.28 5.88
C TRP A 212 -0.47 -8.16 7.06
N VAL A 213 -0.46 -9.19 7.90
CA VAL A 213 0.57 -9.45 8.90
C VAL A 213 1.55 -10.46 8.31
N ILE A 214 2.85 -10.13 8.36
CA ILE A 214 3.95 -10.94 7.83
C ILE A 214 4.90 -11.24 8.99
N ILE A 215 5.09 -12.51 9.31
CA ILE A 215 5.89 -12.96 10.46
C ILE A 215 7.02 -13.88 9.97
N ASP A 216 8.26 -13.41 10.11
CA ASP A 216 9.48 -14.17 9.83
C ASP A 216 10.31 -14.31 11.12
N GLY A 217 10.08 -15.41 11.85
CA GLY A 217 10.69 -15.61 13.17
C GLY A 217 10.30 -14.49 14.14
N ASP A 218 11.28 -13.72 14.61
CA ASP A 218 11.06 -12.59 15.52
C ASP A 218 10.69 -11.28 14.78
N THR A 219 10.91 -11.22 13.46
CA THR A 219 10.63 -10.03 12.64
C THR A 219 9.18 -10.00 12.21
N ARG A 220 8.50 -8.88 12.46
CA ARG A 220 7.09 -8.69 12.12
C ARG A 220 6.90 -7.45 11.27
N VAL A 221 6.30 -7.62 10.09
CA VAL A 221 5.95 -6.52 9.19
C VAL A 221 4.44 -6.47 9.01
N PHE A 222 3.87 -5.27 9.06
CA PHE A 222 2.47 -5.03 8.71
C PHE A 222 2.38 -4.28 7.38
N PHE A 223 1.47 -4.69 6.52
CA PHE A 223 1.15 -4.02 5.27
C PHE A 223 -0.34 -3.63 5.25
N SER A 224 -0.66 -2.35 5.22
CA SER A 224 -2.04 -1.89 5.37
C SER A 224 -2.93 -2.16 4.16
N GLY A 225 -2.35 -2.27 2.95
CA GLY A 225 -3.10 -1.94 1.73
C GLY A 225 -3.66 -0.52 1.84
N ASP A 226 -4.86 -0.31 1.33
CA ASP A 226 -5.64 0.90 1.59
C ASP A 226 -6.69 0.63 2.65
N SER A 227 -6.94 1.59 3.53
CA SER A 227 -7.87 1.48 4.65
C SER A 227 -8.19 2.83 5.26
N GLY A 228 -9.47 3.15 5.45
CA GLY A 228 -9.84 4.14 6.46
C GLY A 228 -9.44 3.69 7.87
N TYR A 229 -9.43 4.63 8.81
CA TYR A 229 -9.19 4.28 10.21
C TYR A 229 -10.36 3.51 10.81
N PHE A 230 -10.03 2.47 11.59
CA PHE A 230 -10.99 1.63 12.31
C PHE A 230 -10.32 0.94 13.50
N ASP A 231 -11.11 0.51 14.48
CA ASP A 231 -10.62 -0.09 15.74
C ASP A 231 -9.85 -1.41 15.54
N GLY A 232 -9.95 -2.03 14.36
CA GLY A 232 -9.24 -3.28 14.08
C GLY A 232 -7.73 -3.13 14.04
N PHE A 233 -7.17 -1.95 13.76
CA PHE A 233 -5.72 -1.72 13.87
C PHE A 233 -5.19 -2.02 15.28
N LYS A 234 -5.91 -1.53 16.30
CA LYS A 234 -5.55 -1.78 17.71
C LYS A 234 -5.63 -3.26 18.03
N ARG A 235 -6.66 -3.93 17.54
CA ARG A 235 -6.84 -5.38 17.73
C ARG A 235 -5.73 -6.19 17.05
N ILE A 236 -5.35 -5.83 15.83
CA ILE A 236 -4.23 -6.46 15.11
C ILE A 236 -2.93 -6.26 15.90
N GLY A 237 -2.68 -5.05 16.40
CA GLY A 237 -1.51 -4.76 17.25
C GLY A 237 -1.49 -5.50 18.58
N GLU A 238 -2.66 -5.72 19.20
CA GLU A 238 -2.80 -6.53 20.42
C GLU A 238 -2.52 -8.02 20.19
N GLN A 239 -2.90 -8.56 19.02
CA GLN A 239 -2.76 -9.99 18.72
C GLN A 239 -1.40 -10.36 18.13
N HIS A 240 -0.88 -9.52 17.24
CA HIS A 240 0.30 -9.84 16.44
C HIS A 240 1.47 -8.89 16.66
N GLY A 241 1.24 -7.71 17.26
CA GLY A 241 2.29 -6.74 17.53
C GLY A 241 3.20 -7.13 18.72
N PRO A 242 4.28 -6.37 18.96
CA PRO A 242 4.68 -5.18 18.21
C PRO A 242 5.27 -5.52 16.83
N PHE A 243 5.02 -4.66 15.84
CA PHE A 243 5.60 -4.78 14.51
C PHE A 243 6.92 -4.02 14.41
N ASP A 244 7.93 -4.61 13.81
CA ASP A 244 9.20 -3.93 13.55
C ASP A 244 9.04 -2.85 12.48
N LEU A 245 8.22 -3.13 11.47
CA LEU A 245 7.90 -2.19 10.39
C LEU A 245 6.41 -2.22 10.07
N THR A 246 5.79 -1.05 9.96
CA THR A 246 4.45 -0.91 9.40
C THR A 246 4.51 -0.12 8.10
N LEU A 247 4.13 -0.76 7.00
CA LEU A 247 3.90 -0.14 5.71
C LEU A 247 2.45 0.39 5.71
N MET A 248 2.28 1.68 5.94
CA MET A 248 0.97 2.30 6.15
C MET A 248 0.63 3.24 5.00
N GLU A 249 -0.56 3.12 4.41
CA GLU A 249 -1.02 4.09 3.43
C GLU A 249 -1.06 5.50 4.02
N THR A 250 -0.57 6.48 3.26
CA THR A 250 -0.50 7.87 3.69
C THR A 250 -0.56 8.73 2.44
N GLY A 251 -1.74 8.83 1.83
CA GLY A 251 -1.96 9.54 0.58
C GLY A 251 -3.37 9.27 0.09
N ALA A 252 -3.74 9.88 -1.04
CA ALA A 252 -5.07 9.77 -1.64
C ALA A 252 -6.25 10.18 -0.72
N TYR A 253 -5.99 10.77 0.45
CA TYR A 253 -7.02 11.12 1.42
C TYR A 253 -7.79 12.37 1.02
N ASN A 254 -9.05 12.47 1.44
CA ASN A 254 -9.83 13.70 1.35
C ASN A 254 -10.97 13.68 2.37
N VAL A 255 -11.41 14.86 2.79
CA VAL A 255 -12.58 15.04 3.67
C VAL A 255 -13.87 14.52 3.04
N GLU A 256 -13.94 14.41 1.71
CA GLU A 256 -15.10 13.89 0.99
C GLU A 256 -15.23 12.35 1.06
N TRP A 257 -14.16 11.61 1.38
CA TRP A 257 -14.16 10.14 1.54
C TRP A 257 -13.36 9.67 2.77
N PRO A 258 -13.70 10.13 3.98
CA PRO A 258 -12.87 9.99 5.18
C PRO A 258 -12.82 8.56 5.75
N HIS A 259 -13.63 7.65 5.20
CA HIS A 259 -13.80 6.29 5.71
C HIS A 259 -13.03 5.23 4.93
N VAL A 260 -12.41 5.57 3.80
CA VAL A 260 -11.71 4.60 2.94
C VAL A 260 -10.23 4.90 2.73
N HIS A 261 -9.79 6.13 3.00
CA HIS A 261 -8.39 6.52 3.06
C HIS A 261 -8.11 7.33 4.34
N MET A 262 -7.07 6.97 5.06
CA MET A 262 -6.68 7.67 6.29
C MET A 262 -6.10 9.05 6.02
N GLN A 263 -6.53 10.03 6.82
CA GLN A 263 -5.76 11.27 7.02
C GLN A 263 -4.40 10.94 7.66
N PRO A 264 -3.34 11.76 7.50
CA PRO A 264 -2.04 11.52 8.11
C PRO A 264 -2.09 11.32 9.64
N GLU A 265 -2.96 12.04 10.35
CA GLU A 265 -3.18 11.85 11.79
C GLU A 265 -3.71 10.45 12.12
N GLN A 266 -4.62 9.95 11.29
CA GLN A 266 -5.18 8.62 11.42
C GLN A 266 -4.18 7.53 11.07
N THR A 267 -3.33 7.75 10.06
CA THR A 267 -2.21 6.87 9.72
C THR A 267 -1.28 6.72 10.92
N LEU A 268 -0.87 7.82 11.53
CA LEU A 268 -0.01 7.80 12.71
C LEU A 268 -0.68 7.08 13.88
N GLN A 269 -1.96 7.33 14.12
CA GLN A 269 -2.71 6.64 15.17
C GLN A 269 -2.80 5.13 14.89
N ALA A 270 -3.08 4.72 13.66
CA ALA A 270 -3.11 3.31 13.27
C ALA A 270 -1.75 2.62 13.48
N HIS A 271 -0.64 3.30 13.15
CA HIS A 271 0.71 2.83 13.46
C HIS A 271 0.94 2.61 14.97
N ILE A 272 0.50 3.56 15.81
CA ILE A 272 0.60 3.45 17.28
C ILE A 272 -0.25 2.28 17.79
N ASP A 273 -1.46 2.12 17.27
CA ASP A 273 -2.40 1.07 17.65
C ASP A 273 -1.91 -0.33 17.25
N LEU A 274 -1.24 -0.43 16.10
CA LEU A 274 -0.51 -1.61 15.66
C LEU A 274 0.70 -1.92 16.56
N ARG A 275 1.12 -0.99 17.42
CA ARG A 275 2.37 -1.06 18.19
C ARG A 275 3.58 -1.17 17.27
N GLY A 276 3.56 -0.42 16.17
CA GLY A 276 4.66 -0.35 15.24
C GLY A 276 5.89 0.33 15.85
N ARG A 277 7.07 -0.16 15.52
CA ARG A 277 8.36 0.45 15.90
C ARG A 277 8.81 1.47 14.88
N TRP A 278 8.75 1.13 13.60
CA TRP A 278 9.05 2.02 12.49
C TRP A 278 7.89 2.15 11.52
N LEU A 279 7.55 3.38 11.18
CA LEU A 279 6.56 3.73 10.19
C LEU A 279 7.24 3.97 8.84
N LEU A 280 6.80 3.26 7.80
CA LEU A 280 7.13 3.60 6.41
C LEU A 280 5.82 3.98 5.69
N PRO A 281 5.62 5.27 5.36
CA PRO A 281 4.43 5.71 4.65
C PRO A 281 4.48 5.29 3.17
N ILE A 282 3.41 4.64 2.71
CA ILE A 282 3.19 4.21 1.31
C ILE A 282 1.97 4.92 0.72
N HIS A 283 1.54 4.54 -0.49
CA HIS A 283 0.37 5.12 -1.17
C HIS A 283 0.49 6.63 -1.50
N ASN A 284 1.73 7.13 -1.61
CA ASN A 284 2.05 8.53 -1.94
C ASN A 284 3.20 8.63 -2.95
N GLY A 285 3.50 9.84 -3.43
CA GLY A 285 4.70 10.13 -4.23
C GLY A 285 4.77 9.46 -5.61
N THR A 286 3.71 8.80 -6.07
CA THR A 286 3.71 8.07 -7.35
C THR A 286 2.53 8.40 -8.25
N PHE A 287 1.30 8.43 -7.74
CA PHE A 287 0.11 8.78 -8.52
C PHE A 287 -0.61 9.99 -7.95
N ASP A 288 -1.36 10.66 -8.83
CA ASP A 288 -2.19 11.80 -8.49
C ASP A 288 -3.65 11.37 -8.32
N LEU A 289 -3.96 10.87 -7.12
CA LEU A 289 -5.23 10.20 -6.77
C LEU A 289 -6.17 11.02 -5.90
N SER A 290 -5.77 12.23 -5.47
CA SER A 290 -6.62 13.09 -4.64
C SER A 290 -6.40 14.58 -4.96
N MET A 291 -6.92 15.45 -4.10
CA MET A 291 -6.93 16.90 -4.23
C MET A 291 -5.84 17.58 -3.39
N HIS A 292 -5.09 16.84 -2.57
CA HIS A 292 -3.96 17.40 -1.80
C HIS A 292 -2.73 17.58 -2.68
N ALA A 293 -1.77 18.43 -2.27
CA ALA A 293 -0.50 18.54 -2.98
C ALA A 293 0.24 17.19 -2.95
N TRP A 294 1.04 16.88 -3.97
CA TRP A 294 1.70 15.56 -4.07
C TRP A 294 2.67 15.28 -2.90
N PHE A 295 3.29 16.34 -2.36
CA PHE A 295 4.25 16.28 -1.25
C PHE A 295 3.59 16.38 0.14
N GLU A 296 2.36 16.90 0.23
CA GLU A 296 1.66 17.15 1.49
C GLU A 296 1.59 15.92 2.42
N PRO A 297 1.34 14.69 1.92
CA PRO A 297 1.31 13.53 2.80
C PRO A 297 2.63 13.29 3.52
N PHE A 298 3.77 13.56 2.86
CA PHE A 298 5.09 13.40 3.45
C PHE A 298 5.37 14.45 4.53
N ASP A 299 5.07 15.72 4.26
CA ASP A 299 5.25 16.81 5.23
C ASP A 299 4.44 16.57 6.50
N ARG A 300 3.15 16.26 6.32
CA ARG A 300 2.23 16.09 7.45
C ARG A 300 2.62 14.89 8.29
N ILE A 301 2.88 13.73 7.68
CA ILE A 301 3.23 12.54 8.46
C ILE A 301 4.60 12.66 9.14
N LEU A 302 5.58 13.31 8.51
CA LEU A 302 6.89 13.55 9.10
C LEU A 302 6.79 14.48 10.31
N ALA A 303 6.05 15.58 10.18
CA ALA A 303 5.82 16.53 11.28
C ALA A 303 5.09 15.86 12.47
N LEU A 304 4.03 15.10 12.17
CA LEU A 304 3.28 14.34 13.17
C LEU A 304 4.13 13.29 13.89
N ALA A 305 4.99 12.57 13.14
CA ALA A 305 5.90 11.60 13.72
C ALA A 305 6.91 12.26 14.68
N TRP A 306 7.44 13.44 14.34
CA TRP A 306 8.28 14.21 15.24
C TRP A 306 7.54 14.67 16.49
N GLU A 307 6.34 15.23 16.35
CA GLU A 307 5.52 15.70 17.48
C GLU A 307 5.23 14.58 18.48
N ARG A 308 4.96 13.36 17.98
CA ARG A 308 4.60 12.19 18.80
C ARG A 308 5.78 11.28 19.13
N SER A 309 7.01 11.66 18.78
CA SER A 309 8.22 10.84 18.99
C SER A 309 8.12 9.43 18.37
N VAL A 310 7.46 9.32 17.23
CA VAL A 310 7.36 8.08 16.44
C VAL A 310 8.56 7.97 15.50
N SER A 311 9.15 6.78 15.40
CA SER A 311 10.23 6.54 14.44
C SER A 311 9.63 6.31 13.06
N ILE A 312 10.05 7.14 12.10
CA ILE A 312 9.58 7.11 10.71
C ILE A 312 10.77 7.00 9.77
N THR A 313 10.60 6.25 8.68
CA THR A 313 11.57 6.14 7.59
C THR A 313 10.95 6.59 6.26
N THR A 314 11.68 7.40 5.50
CA THR A 314 11.24 7.92 4.20
C THR A 314 12.31 7.72 3.13
N PRO A 315 12.66 6.47 2.77
CA PRO A 315 13.62 6.22 1.70
C PRO A 315 13.10 6.78 0.36
N GLN A 316 14.01 7.18 -0.52
CA GLN A 316 13.70 7.47 -1.91
C GLN A 316 13.20 6.20 -2.62
N MET A 317 12.59 6.38 -3.79
CA MET A 317 12.16 5.25 -4.62
C MET A 317 13.41 4.47 -5.05
N GLY A 318 13.46 3.19 -4.69
CA GLY A 318 14.60 2.29 -4.93
C GLY A 318 15.77 2.43 -3.93
N GLU A 319 15.70 3.34 -2.96
CA GLU A 319 16.69 3.40 -1.88
C GLU A 319 16.49 2.22 -0.92
N ALA A 320 17.61 1.58 -0.57
CA ALA A 320 17.60 0.43 0.32
C ALA A 320 17.42 0.87 1.78
N PHE A 321 16.53 0.22 2.50
CA PHE A 321 16.39 0.31 3.94
C PHE A 321 16.44 -1.10 4.54
N ASN A 322 16.95 -1.26 5.77
CA ASN A 322 16.97 -2.57 6.43
C ASN A 322 16.13 -2.54 7.71
N VAL A 323 15.17 -3.47 7.84
CA VAL A 323 14.25 -3.53 9.01
C VAL A 323 15.00 -3.70 10.33
N MET A 324 16.13 -4.41 10.32
CA MET A 324 16.93 -4.66 11.54
C MET A 324 17.84 -3.49 11.89
N TYR A 325 18.17 -2.64 10.92
CA TYR A 325 19.01 -1.45 11.09
C TYR A 325 18.33 -0.23 10.47
N PRO A 326 17.16 0.15 11.02
CA PRO A 326 16.32 1.13 10.39
C PRO A 326 16.94 2.54 10.51
N GLN A 327 16.80 3.31 9.44
CA GLN A 327 17.26 4.69 9.36
C GLN A 327 16.10 5.59 8.93
N ARG A 328 16.13 6.87 9.35
CA ARG A 328 15.07 7.83 9.00
C ARG A 328 14.97 8.12 7.50
N GLY A 329 16.04 7.91 6.74
CA GLY A 329 16.12 8.36 5.35
C GLY A 329 16.23 9.89 5.27
N SER A 330 15.97 10.43 4.08
CA SER A 330 15.98 11.87 3.81
C SER A 330 14.58 12.40 3.53
N ALA A 331 14.36 13.70 3.80
CA ALA A 331 13.16 14.41 3.34
C ALA A 331 13.32 14.83 1.85
N TRP A 332 13.53 13.84 0.99
CA TRP A 332 13.96 14.02 -0.40
C TRP A 332 13.03 14.87 -1.26
N TRP A 333 11.75 14.99 -0.89
CA TRP A 333 10.77 15.81 -1.60
C TRP A 333 10.99 17.31 -1.37
N LEU A 334 11.56 17.73 -0.24
CA LEU A 334 11.81 19.14 0.06
C LEU A 334 12.83 19.75 -0.91
N GLY A 335 13.85 18.99 -1.31
CA GLY A 335 14.84 19.44 -2.28
C GLY A 335 14.28 19.66 -3.69
N MET A 336 13.07 19.19 -3.99
CA MET A 336 12.40 19.40 -5.27
C MET A 336 11.65 20.74 -5.34
N GLU A 337 11.38 21.38 -4.20
CA GLU A 337 10.74 22.71 -4.17
C GLU A 337 11.76 23.82 -4.46
N ASP A 338 12.99 23.69 -3.94
CA ASP A 338 14.05 24.69 -4.09
C ASP A 338 14.56 24.84 -5.55
N GLU A 339 14.51 23.77 -6.37
CA GLU A 339 14.90 23.83 -7.78
C GLU A 339 13.96 24.74 -8.61
N ILE A 340 12.70 24.88 -8.20
CA ILE A 340 11.70 25.68 -8.91
C ILE A 340 11.96 27.18 -8.69
N ASP A 341 12.36 27.57 -7.48
CA ASP A 341 12.64 28.97 -7.16
C ASP A 341 13.93 29.48 -7.85
N GLN A 342 14.95 28.63 -8.01
CA GLN A 342 16.18 29.02 -8.73
C GLN A 342 15.98 29.18 -10.24
N VAL A 343 15.14 28.35 -10.86
CA VAL A 343 14.84 28.46 -12.30
C VAL A 343 13.96 29.68 -12.59
N THR A 344 13.11 30.09 -11.66
CA THR A 344 12.25 31.27 -11.82
C THR A 344 13.04 32.58 -11.68
N VAL A 345 14.06 32.61 -10.82
CA VAL A 345 14.94 33.78 -10.63
C VAL A 345 15.97 33.95 -11.76
N GLN A 346 16.38 32.86 -12.44
CA GLN A 346 17.31 32.97 -13.58
C GLN A 346 16.64 33.37 -14.90
N ASN A 347 15.32 33.28 -15.00
CA ASN A 347 14.54 33.61 -16.20
C ASN A 347 13.70 34.90 -16.06
N ALA A 348 13.86 35.63 -14.96
CA ALA A 348 13.31 36.97 -14.72
C ALA A 348 14.43 38.00 -14.78
#